data_AF-A0A0F5JEK6-F1
#
_entry.id   AF-A0A0F5JEK6-F1
#
_cell.length_a   1.000
_cell.length_b   1.000
_cell.length_c   1.000
_cell.angle_alpha   90.00
_cell.angle_beta   90.00
_cell.angle_gamma   90.00
#
_symmetry.space_group_name_H-M   'P 1'
#
loop_
_entity.id
_entity.type
_entity.pdbx_description
1 polymer ?
#
loop_
_entity_poly.entity_id
_entity_poly.type
_entity_poly.pdbx_seq_one_letter_code
_entity_poly.pdbx_strand_id
1 'polypeptide(L)'
;MNIPLSLKIERSLHLDEGLLMTLQVYYDIELEKKKEAQSYHPDLSIYRKILFWDTDFDKLDWNTNKRYIINRIFERGNEKEILETIRFYGKDTILSLLDLNNKYAVNLKSNIQKYLNYAN
;
A
#
# COMPACT_ATOMS: atom_id res chain seq x y z
N MET A 1 -25.39 6.19 -6.79
CA MET A 1 -26.38 5.69 -7.77
C MET A 1 -27.80 6.03 -7.32
N ASN A 2 -28.77 6.22 -8.24
CA ASN A 2 -30.17 6.49 -7.88
C ASN A 2 -31.03 5.21 -8.04
N ILE A 3 -31.98 4.97 -7.12
CA ILE A 3 -32.80 3.75 -7.05
C ILE A 3 -33.57 3.47 -8.36
N PRO A 4 -34.27 4.45 -8.98
CA PRO A 4 -35.00 4.18 -10.23
C PRO A 4 -34.08 3.78 -11.40
N LEU A 5 -32.85 4.30 -11.42
CA LEU A 5 -31.86 3.92 -12.43
C LEU A 5 -31.34 2.51 -12.18
N SER A 6 -31.06 2.17 -10.92
CA SER A 6 -30.66 0.83 -10.49
C SER A 6 -31.67 -0.22 -10.93
N LEU A 7 -32.94 -0.02 -10.58
CA LEU A 7 -34.03 -0.95 -10.93
C LEU A 7 -34.20 -1.09 -12.45
N LYS A 8 -34.01 0.00 -13.21
CA LYS A 8 -34.08 -0.05 -14.67
C LYS A 8 -32.98 -0.92 -15.26
N ILE A 9 -31.74 -0.74 -14.79
CA ILE A 9 -30.58 -1.52 -15.25
C ILE A 9 -30.71 -2.98 -14.84
N GLU A 10 -31.05 -3.25 -13.58
CA GLU A 10 -31.23 -4.61 -13.04
C GLU A 10 -32.27 -5.39 -13.85
N ARG A 11 -33.42 -4.76 -14.17
CA ARG A 11 -34.44 -5.37 -15.03
C ARG A 11 -33.95 -5.62 -16.46
N SER A 12 -33.25 -4.67 -17.07
CA SER A 12 -32.73 -4.80 -18.44
C SER A 12 -31.64 -5.86 -18.57
N LEU A 13 -30.90 -6.12 -17.49
CA LEU A 13 -29.80 -7.09 -17.46
C LEU A 13 -30.17 -8.42 -16.77
N HIS A 14 -31.44 -8.60 -16.38
CA HIS A 14 -31.92 -9.77 -15.63
C HIS A 14 -31.11 -10.06 -14.36
N LEU A 15 -30.79 -9.00 -13.61
CA LEU A 15 -30.08 -9.08 -12.32
C LEU A 15 -31.07 -9.06 -11.16
N ASP A 16 -30.63 -9.56 -10.01
CA ASP A 16 -31.40 -9.52 -8.77
C ASP A 16 -31.64 -8.08 -8.30
N GLU A 17 -32.86 -7.84 -7.79
CA GLU A 17 -33.24 -6.53 -7.27
C GLU A 17 -32.32 -6.12 -6.10
N GLY A 18 -31.81 -4.90 -6.16
CA GLY A 18 -30.95 -4.34 -5.11
C GLY A 18 -29.48 -4.73 -5.20
N LEU A 19 -29.08 -5.53 -6.19
CA LEU A 19 -27.68 -5.90 -6.42
C LEU A 19 -26.80 -4.66 -6.64
N LEU A 20 -27.19 -3.76 -7.55
CA LEU A 20 -26.35 -2.61 -7.89
C LEU A 20 -26.33 -1.57 -6.75
N MET A 21 -27.43 -1.45 -6.00
CA MET A 21 -27.45 -0.64 -4.78
C MET A 21 -26.50 -1.20 -3.72
N THR A 22 -26.46 -2.52 -3.55
CA THR A 22 -25.53 -3.19 -2.63
C THR A 22 -24.08 -2.94 -3.05
N LEU A 23 -23.77 -3.08 -4.35
CA LEU A 23 -22.45 -2.76 -4.89
C LEU A 23 -22.06 -1.30 -4.67
N GLN A 24 -23.01 -0.37 -4.85
CA GLN A 24 -22.78 1.05 -4.58
C GLN A 24 -22.44 1.29 -3.10
N VAL A 25 -23.18 0.67 -2.18
CA VAL A 25 -22.91 0.78 -0.74
C VAL A 25 -21.51 0.25 -0.41
N TYR A 26 -21.12 -0.91 -0.95
CA TYR A 26 -19.76 -1.42 -0.75
C TYR A 26 -18.69 -0.48 -1.30
N TYR A 27 -18.91 0.10 -2.48
CA TYR A 27 -17.99 1.09 -3.04
C TYR A 27 -17.85 2.32 -2.14
N ASP A 28 -18.96 2.85 -1.62
CA ASP A 28 -18.96 4.02 -0.74
C ASP A 28 -18.25 3.72 0.59
N ILE A 29 -18.46 2.52 1.16
CA ILE A 29 -17.73 2.03 2.34
C ILE A 29 -16.22 2.01 2.08
N GLU A 30 -15.78 1.49 0.94
CA GLU A 30 -14.37 1.43 0.59
C GLU A 30 -13.76 2.83 0.35
N LEU A 31 -14.55 3.78 -0.16
CA LEU A 31 -14.11 5.18 -0.26
C LEU A 31 -13.87 5.81 1.12
N GLU A 32 -14.76 5.60 2.08
CA GLU A 32 -14.57 6.12 3.45
C GLU A 32 -13.36 5.48 4.12
N LYS A 33 -13.19 4.15 4.02
CA LYS A 33 -11.99 3.47 4.54
C LYS A 33 -10.70 4.02 3.93
N LYS A 34 -10.70 4.35 2.63
CA LYS A 34 -9.53 4.95 1.97
C LYS A 34 -9.19 6.34 2.51
N LYS A 35 -10.19 7.15 2.87
CA LYS A 35 -9.97 8.46 3.52
C LYS A 35 -9.35 8.30 4.90
N GLU A 36 -9.83 7.33 5.68
CA GLU A 36 -9.23 7.02 6.99
C GLU A 36 -7.80 6.52 6.83
N ALA A 37 -7.56 5.61 5.88
CA ALA A 37 -6.24 5.05 5.60
C ALA A 37 -5.23 6.11 5.12
N GLN A 38 -5.68 7.18 4.45
CA GLN A 38 -4.81 8.31 4.10
C GLN A 38 -4.18 8.98 5.32
N SER A 39 -4.78 8.90 6.51
CA SER A 39 -4.16 9.44 7.73
C SER A 39 -3.01 8.58 8.23
N TYR A 40 -2.92 7.32 7.77
CA TYR A 40 -1.88 6.38 8.16
C TYR A 40 -0.75 6.36 7.12
N HIS A 41 0.11 7.37 7.19
CA HIS A 41 1.32 7.47 6.36
C HIS A 41 2.52 7.90 7.22
N PRO A 42 3.76 7.57 6.79
CA PRO A 42 4.97 8.12 7.41
C PRO A 42 5.17 9.59 7.04
N ASP A 43 6.26 10.20 7.47
CA ASP A 43 6.62 11.53 6.99
C ASP A 43 7.05 11.46 5.50
N LEU A 44 6.14 11.85 4.61
CA LEU A 44 6.34 11.80 3.16
C LEU A 44 7.47 12.72 2.68
N SER A 45 7.84 13.75 3.45
CA SER A 45 8.91 14.69 3.08
C SER A 45 10.29 14.02 3.06
N ILE A 46 10.43 12.89 3.75
CA ILE A 46 11.67 12.12 3.84
C ILE A 46 11.92 11.28 2.58
N TYR A 47 10.86 10.91 1.86
CA TYR A 47 10.93 10.00 0.72
C TYR A 47 11.08 10.74 -0.62
N ARG A 48 12.09 10.35 -1.40
CA ARG A 48 12.23 10.87 -2.76
C ARG A 48 11.18 10.22 -3.68
N LYS A 49 10.38 11.05 -4.35
CA LYS A 49 9.35 10.59 -5.31
C LYS A 49 9.89 9.65 -6.40
N ILE A 50 11.15 9.83 -6.82
CA ILE A 50 11.80 8.99 -7.84
C ILE A 50 11.90 7.51 -7.45
N LEU A 51 11.87 7.18 -6.16
CA LEU A 51 11.84 5.78 -5.71
C LEU A 51 10.62 5.04 -6.24
N PHE A 52 9.51 5.75 -6.42
CA PHE A 52 8.22 5.22 -6.87
C PHE A 52 7.87 5.75 -8.26
N TRP A 53 8.83 5.81 -9.18
CA TRP A 53 8.64 6.38 -10.52
C TRP A 53 7.51 5.72 -11.34
N ASP A 54 7.18 4.46 -11.05
CA ASP A 54 6.12 3.65 -11.65
C ASP A 54 4.79 3.68 -10.87
N THR A 55 4.70 4.44 -9.78
CA THR A 55 3.49 4.53 -8.94
C THR A 55 3.17 5.98 -8.60
N ASP A 56 1.89 6.32 -8.56
CA ASP A 56 1.45 7.65 -8.10
C ASP A 56 1.74 7.78 -6.59
N PHE A 57 2.85 8.45 -6.25
CA PHE A 57 3.35 8.60 -4.88
C PHE A 57 2.31 9.24 -3.95
N ASP A 58 1.54 10.21 -4.47
CA ASP A 58 0.58 10.97 -3.66
C ASP A 58 -0.69 10.15 -3.37
N LYS A 59 -0.94 9.06 -4.11
CA LYS A 59 -2.06 8.11 -3.91
C LYS A 59 -1.64 6.76 -3.35
N LEU A 60 -0.37 6.62 -2.97
CA LEU A 60 0.18 5.37 -2.47
C LEU A 60 -0.41 5.05 -1.09
N ASP A 61 -1.16 3.95 -1.00
CA ASP A 61 -1.66 3.44 0.28
C ASP A 61 -0.52 2.74 1.04
N TRP A 62 -0.05 3.40 2.11
CA TRP A 62 1.06 2.94 2.93
C TRP A 62 0.69 1.75 3.83
N ASN A 63 -0.58 1.49 4.11
CA ASN A 63 -0.99 0.32 4.87
C ASN A 63 -1.11 -0.91 3.97
N THR A 64 -1.86 -0.78 2.87
CA THR A 64 -2.18 -1.89 1.97
C THR A 64 -0.96 -2.35 1.18
N ASN A 65 -0.11 -1.40 0.74
CA ASN A 65 1.05 -1.71 -0.09
C ASN A 65 2.36 -1.87 0.70
N LYS A 66 2.30 -2.05 2.03
CA LYS A 66 3.47 -2.13 2.92
C LYS A 66 4.57 -3.07 2.43
N ARG A 67 4.24 -4.26 1.90
CA ARG A 67 5.22 -5.22 1.38
C ARG A 67 6.04 -4.61 0.22
N TYR A 68 5.36 -4.00 -0.74
CA TYR A 68 6.00 -3.38 -1.90
C TYR A 68 6.88 -2.20 -1.48
N ILE A 69 6.34 -1.34 -0.62
CA ILE A 69 7.00 -0.14 -0.10
C ILE A 69 8.28 -0.51 0.65
N ILE A 70 8.19 -1.42 1.62
CA ILE A 70 9.31 -1.88 2.44
C ILE A 70 10.41 -2.46 1.55
N ASN A 71 10.09 -3.40 0.66
CA ASN A 71 11.11 -4.00 -0.22
C ASN A 71 11.77 -2.94 -1.11
N ARG A 72 10.99 -2.04 -1.71
CA ARG A 72 11.52 -0.98 -2.58
C ARG A 72 12.47 -0.02 -1.86
N ILE A 73 12.13 0.39 -0.64
CA ILE A 73 12.97 1.28 0.16
C ILE A 73 14.23 0.57 0.64
N PHE A 74 14.13 -0.69 1.08
CA PHE A 74 15.32 -1.44 1.49
C PHE A 74 16.23 -1.82 0.31
N GLU A 75 15.70 -1.92 -0.91
CA GLU A 75 16.49 -2.17 -2.12
C GLU A 75 17.20 -0.92 -2.67
N ARG A 76 16.51 0.23 -2.70
CA ARG A 76 16.95 1.42 -3.46
C ARG A 76 16.99 2.72 -2.65
N GLY A 77 16.48 2.71 -1.42
CA GLY A 77 16.40 3.87 -0.54
C GLY A 77 17.73 4.23 0.10
N ASN A 78 17.81 5.47 0.58
CA ASN A 78 18.90 5.99 1.38
C ASN A 78 18.67 5.73 2.88
N GLU A 79 19.65 6.10 3.70
CA GLU A 79 19.60 5.88 5.15
C GLU A 79 18.40 6.55 5.83
N LYS A 80 18.06 7.79 5.47
CA LYS A 80 16.92 8.51 6.07
C LYS A 80 15.60 7.82 5.74
N GLU A 81 15.43 7.39 4.49
CA GLU A 81 14.25 6.69 3.98
C GLU A 81 14.08 5.33 4.69
N ILE A 82 15.17 4.58 4.89
CA ILE A 82 15.14 3.29 5.58
C ILE A 82 14.80 3.47 7.07
N LEU A 83 15.43 4.43 7.76
CA LEU A 83 15.18 4.67 9.18
C LEU A 83 13.74 5.12 9.45
N GLU A 84 13.19 6.00 8.60
CA GLU A 84 11.79 6.40 8.71
C GLU A 84 10.82 5.21 8.50
N THR A 85 11.15 4.34 7.55
CA THR A 85 10.36 3.12 7.28
C THR A 85 10.37 2.17 8.48
N ILE A 86 11.52 2.03 9.15
CA ILE A 86 11.65 1.25 10.39
C ILE A 86 10.85 1.89 11.53
N ARG A 87 10.89 3.21 11.67
CA ARG A 87 10.10 3.95 12.67
C ARG A 87 8.60 3.76 12.45
N PHE A 88 8.15 3.77 11.20
CA PHE A 88 6.74 3.72 10.84
C PHE A 88 6.14 2.32 10.95
N TYR A 89 6.76 1.29 10.34
CA TYR A 89 6.19 -0.07 10.34
C TYR A 89 6.65 -0.94 11.51
N GLY A 90 7.76 -0.58 12.15
CA GLY A 90 8.42 -1.41 13.14
C GLY A 90 9.26 -2.53 12.52
N LYS A 91 10.23 -3.02 13.30
CA LYS A 91 11.21 -4.02 12.84
C LYS A 91 10.57 -5.38 12.55
N ASP A 92 9.67 -5.84 13.41
CA ASP A 92 9.05 -7.17 13.27
C ASP A 92 8.21 -7.27 12.00
N THR A 93 7.42 -6.23 11.71
CA THR A 93 6.63 -6.12 10.47
C THR A 93 7.54 -6.18 9.24
N ILE A 94 8.65 -5.44 9.26
CA ILE A 94 9.59 -5.40 8.14
C ILE A 94 10.20 -6.78 7.91
N LEU A 95 10.72 -7.43 8.96
CA LEU A 95 11.33 -8.76 8.85
C LEU A 95 10.35 -9.80 8.29
N SER A 96 9.06 -9.73 8.63
CA SER A 96 8.04 -10.64 8.11
C SER A 96 7.69 -10.43 6.62
N LEU A 97 7.98 -9.25 6.07
CA LEU A 97 7.54 -8.84 4.73
C LEU A 97 8.67 -8.72 3.69
N LEU A 98 9.92 -8.76 4.13
CA LEU A 98 11.09 -8.72 3.26
C LEU A 98 11.18 -9.96 2.38
N ASP A 99 11.48 -9.75 1.10
CA ASP A 99 11.74 -10.83 0.15
C ASP A 99 13.24 -11.11 0.06
N LEU A 100 13.71 -12.02 0.91
CA LEU A 100 15.12 -12.42 0.98
C LEU A 100 15.60 -13.21 -0.25
N ASN A 101 14.68 -13.71 -1.08
CA ASN A 101 14.99 -14.56 -2.22
C ASN A 101 15.21 -13.77 -3.53
N ASN A 102 15.00 -12.45 -3.51
CA ASN A 102 15.20 -11.61 -4.68
C ASN A 102 16.69 -11.50 -5.05
N LYS A 103 17.10 -12.22 -6.10
CA LYS A 103 18.48 -12.24 -6.61
C LYS A 103 18.96 -10.90 -7.18
N TYR A 104 18.04 -10.02 -7.56
CA TYR A 104 18.34 -8.71 -8.15
C TYR A 104 18.46 -7.59 -7.10
N ALA A 105 18.16 -7.90 -5.84
CA ALA A 105 18.17 -6.97 -4.73
C ALA A 105 19.56 -6.86 -4.09
N VAL A 106 20.53 -6.32 -4.85
CA VAL A 106 21.96 -6.29 -4.47
C VAL A 106 22.21 -5.62 -3.11
N ASN A 107 21.51 -4.51 -2.85
CA ASN A 107 21.69 -3.74 -1.61
C ASN A 107 20.85 -4.26 -0.43
N LEU A 108 19.86 -5.13 -0.68
CA LEU A 108 18.88 -5.55 0.32
C LEU A 108 19.55 -6.28 1.48
N LYS A 109 20.41 -7.26 1.21
CA LYS A 109 21.12 -8.01 2.27
C LYS A 109 22.04 -7.11 3.10
N SER A 110 22.74 -6.17 2.44
CA SER A 110 23.60 -5.20 3.11
C SER A 110 22.80 -4.27 4.04
N ASN A 111 21.67 -3.74 3.56
CA ASN A 111 20.81 -2.85 4.33
C ASN A 111 20.13 -3.58 5.49
N ILE A 112 19.67 -4.82 5.30
CA ILE A 112 19.09 -5.64 6.36
C ILE A 112 20.12 -5.89 7.48
N GLN A 113 21.35 -6.25 7.11
CA GLN A 113 22.42 -6.45 8.09
C GLN A 113 22.76 -5.15 8.83
N LYS A 114 22.84 -4.02 8.11
CA LYS A 114 23.23 -2.71 8.67
C LYS A 114 22.17 -2.11 9.60
N TYR A 115 20.89 -2.18 9.24
CA TYR A 115 19.83 -1.42 9.94
C TYR A 115 18.94 -2.28 10.83
N LEU A 116 18.85 -3.60 10.58
CA LEU A 116 18.01 -4.51 11.37
C LEU A 116 18.82 -5.43 12.27
N ASN A 117 20.16 -5.41 12.20
CA ASN A 117 21.06 -6.35 12.89
C ASN A 117 20.66 -7.83 12.65
N TYR A 118 20.04 -8.09 11.50
CA TYR A 118 19.57 -9.41 11.16
C TYR A 118 20.76 -10.25 10.69
N ALA A 119 21.18 -11.21 11.53
CA ALA A 119 22.17 -12.20 11.15
C ALA A 119 21.47 -13.32 10.35
N ASN A 120 22.02 -13.68 9.19
CA ASN A 120 21.63 -14.89 8.48
C ASN A 120 22.01 -16.14 9.26
#